data_AF-A0A0B0NHC0-F1
#
_entry.id   AF-A0A0B0NHC0-F1
#
_cell.length_a   1.000
_cell.length_b   1.000
_cell.length_c   1.000
_cell.angle_alpha   90.00
_cell.angle_beta   90.00
_cell.angle_gamma   90.00
#
_symmetry.space_group_name_H-M   'P 1'
#
loop_
_entity.id
_entity.type
_entity.pdbx_description
1 polymer ?
#
loop_
_entity_poly.entity_id
_entity_poly.type
_entity_poly.pdbx_seq_one_letter_code
_entity_poly.pdbx_strand_id
1 'polypeptide(L)'
;MLRYQWEDAVRFWNSKKGEDREGVGASSRQKQKFTHTVGSRSFAFVAEAVEKLKEKKAEYEAIASSDSSFNLENIDNRIITEVFGPERYGRVRFQGSSVTPTQYFGSSSQQYMPSDSQAQAEVQRADAAAREAAAAAAREVEVVAMAAEQSRKYDELQLQLQHMMKMFQQSQKLPS
;
A
#
# COMPACT_ATOMS: atom_id res chain seq x y z
N MET A 1 -27.04 15.32 -36.49
CA MET A 1 -26.93 15.42 -35.02
C MET A 1 -25.50 15.10 -34.64
N LEU A 2 -24.71 16.06 -34.13
CA LEU A 2 -23.39 15.88 -33.46
C LEU A 2 -22.72 17.23 -33.09
N ARG A 3 -23.48 18.33 -32.94
CA ARG A 3 -22.88 19.67 -32.67
C ARG A 3 -22.62 19.96 -31.19
N TYR A 4 -23.00 19.08 -30.27
CA TYR A 4 -23.00 19.35 -28.82
C TYR A 4 -21.81 18.77 -28.04
N GLN A 5 -20.96 17.92 -28.63
CA GLN A 5 -19.92 17.22 -27.85
C GLN A 5 -18.80 18.12 -27.33
N TRP A 6 -18.40 19.13 -28.10
CA TRP A 6 -17.33 20.04 -27.69
C TRP A 6 -17.82 21.11 -26.70
N GLU A 7 -19.06 21.59 -26.88
CA GLU A 7 -19.68 22.55 -25.96
C GLU A 7 -19.86 21.94 -24.56
N ASP A 8 -20.26 20.67 -24.48
CA ASP A 8 -20.38 19.97 -23.20
C ASP A 8 -19.03 19.69 -22.55
N ALA A 9 -17.98 19.40 -23.32
CA ALA A 9 -16.63 19.28 -22.79
C ALA A 9 -16.14 20.63 -22.24
N VAL A 10 -16.34 21.73 -22.97
CA VAL A 10 -15.97 23.08 -22.53
C VAL A 10 -16.76 23.47 -21.27
N ARG A 11 -18.07 23.19 -21.23
CA ARG A 11 -18.89 23.44 -20.05
C ARG A 11 -18.46 22.60 -18.85
N PHE A 12 -18.07 21.35 -19.07
CA PHE A 12 -17.58 20.46 -18.02
C PHE A 12 -16.27 20.96 -17.41
N TRP A 13 -15.29 21.34 -18.24
CA TRP A 13 -14.01 21.86 -17.76
C TRP A 13 -14.12 23.22 -17.07
N ASN A 14 -15.08 24.06 -17.47
CA ASN A 14 -15.40 25.32 -16.79
C ASN A 14 -16.36 25.15 -15.59
N SER A 15 -16.76 23.92 -15.26
CA SER A 15 -17.62 23.64 -14.10
C SER A 15 -16.81 23.37 -12.84
N LYS A 16 -17.44 23.56 -11.67
CA LYS A 16 -16.89 23.20 -10.36
C LYS A 16 -16.36 21.75 -10.31
N LYS A 17 -17.09 20.83 -10.95
CA LYS A 17 -16.73 19.41 -11.04
C LYS A 17 -15.44 19.15 -11.83
N GLY A 18 -15.14 20.00 -12.82
CA GLY A 18 -13.89 19.96 -13.57
C GLY A 18 -12.73 20.45 -12.72
N GLU A 19 -12.92 21.58 -12.04
CA GLU A 19 -11.94 22.19 -11.12
C GLU A 19 -11.56 21.23 -9.98
N ASP A 20 -12.55 20.60 -9.33
CA ASP A 20 -12.30 19.62 -8.26
C ASP A 20 -11.49 18.42 -8.76
N ARG A 21 -11.77 17.95 -9.98
CA ARG A 21 -11.01 16.85 -10.61
C ARG A 21 -9.59 17.25 -10.96
N GLU A 22 -9.36 18.49 -11.36
CA GLU A 22 -8.02 19.01 -11.60
C GLU A 22 -7.21 19.06 -10.30
N GLY A 23 -7.82 19.51 -9.20
CA GLY A 23 -7.20 19.50 -7.87
C GLY A 23 -6.77 18.10 -7.43
N VAL A 24 -7.65 17.10 -7.61
CA VAL A 24 -7.31 15.68 -7.36
C VAL A 24 -6.18 15.21 -8.27
N GLY A 25 -6.22 15.57 -9.56
CA GLY A 25 -5.19 15.24 -10.54
C GLY A 25 -3.82 15.84 -10.19
N ALA A 26 -3.78 17.09 -9.72
CA ALA A 26 -2.57 17.77 -9.30
C ALA A 26 -1.98 17.13 -8.04
N SER A 27 -2.81 16.87 -7.01
CA SER A 27 -2.38 16.19 -5.79
C SER A 27 -1.89 14.77 -6.06
N SER A 28 -2.56 14.04 -6.97
CA SER A 28 -2.15 12.69 -7.39
C SER A 28 -0.80 12.70 -8.10
N ARG A 29 -0.59 13.61 -9.06
CA ARG A 29 0.71 13.81 -9.74
C ARG A 29 1.81 14.23 -8.78
N GLN A 30 1.52 15.08 -7.80
CA GLN A 30 2.48 15.48 -6.77
C GLN A 30 2.92 14.30 -5.90
N LYS A 31 2.02 13.35 -5.63
CA LYS A 31 2.30 12.11 -4.90
C LYS A 31 2.93 11.02 -5.78
N GLN A 32 3.03 11.23 -7.09
CA GLN A 32 3.63 10.29 -8.01
C GLN A 32 5.16 10.34 -7.87
N LYS A 33 5.74 9.35 -7.19
CA LYS A 33 7.19 9.20 -6.98
C LYS A 33 7.91 8.59 -8.19
N PHE A 34 7.17 8.06 -9.15
CA PHE A 34 7.70 7.45 -10.36
C PHE A 34 7.67 8.47 -11.50
N THR A 35 8.84 9.00 -11.84
CA THR A 35 9.07 9.80 -13.05
C THR A 35 8.77 8.93 -14.28
N HIS A 36 7.65 9.19 -14.96
CA HIS A 36 7.30 8.51 -16.21
C HIS A 36 8.03 9.09 -17.43
N THR A 37 8.75 10.21 -17.28
CA THR A 37 9.76 10.63 -18.25
C THR A 37 11.00 9.75 -18.07
N VAL A 38 10.85 8.48 -18.42
CA VAL A 38 11.98 7.68 -18.84
C VAL A 38 12.55 8.44 -20.03
N GLY A 39 13.73 9.02 -19.87
CA GLY A 39 14.47 9.55 -21.01
C GLY A 39 14.55 8.42 -22.03
N SER A 40 13.91 8.61 -23.18
CA SER A 40 13.98 7.66 -24.28
C SER A 40 15.47 7.50 -24.59
N ARG A 41 16.06 6.36 -24.24
CA ARG A 41 17.41 6.02 -24.67
C ARG A 41 17.40 6.14 -26.19
N SER A 42 18.23 7.02 -26.75
CA SER A 42 18.27 7.23 -28.18
C SER A 42 18.56 5.91 -28.90
N PHE A 43 18.06 5.74 -30.12
CA PHE A 43 18.36 4.55 -30.93
C PHE A 43 19.88 4.28 -31.04
N ALA A 44 20.69 5.34 -31.07
CA ALA A 44 22.15 5.25 -31.04
C ALA A 44 22.68 4.56 -29.76
N PHE A 45 22.16 4.92 -28.59
CA PHE A 45 22.53 4.27 -27.32
C PHE A 45 22.14 2.79 -27.29
N VAL A 46 20.97 2.46 -27.85
CA VAL A 46 20.51 1.06 -27.93
C VAL A 46 21.41 0.25 -28.86
N ALA A 47 21.75 0.79 -30.04
CA ALA A 47 22.64 0.13 -30.99
C ALA A 47 24.05 -0.10 -30.38
N GLU A 48 24.61 0.92 -29.73
CA GLU A 48 25.90 0.81 -29.05
C GLU A 48 25.88 -0.26 -27.94
N ALA A 49 24.82 -0.31 -27.14
CA ALA A 49 24.70 -1.29 -26.06
C ALA A 49 24.52 -2.73 -26.58
N VAL A 50 23.85 -2.91 -27.72
CA VAL A 50 23.73 -4.23 -28.39
C VAL A 50 25.09 -4.70 -28.90
N GLU A 51 25.91 -3.83 -29.49
CA GLU A 51 27.25 -4.20 -29.93
C GLU A 51 28.17 -4.56 -28.75
N LYS A 52 28.13 -3.79 -27.65
CA LYS A 52 28.86 -4.12 -26.42
C LYS A 52 28.42 -5.46 -25.82
N LEU A 53 27.13 -5.79 -25.92
CA LEU A 53 26.62 -7.08 -25.45
C LEU A 53 27.19 -8.25 -26.27
N LYS A 54 27.28 -8.09 -27.59
CA LYS A 54 27.86 -9.10 -28.49
C LYS A 54 29.35 -9.30 -28.24
N GLU A 55 30.10 -8.21 -28.10
CA GLU A 55 31.53 -8.23 -27.78
C GLU A 55 31.79 -8.97 -26.47
N LYS A 56 31.08 -8.60 -25.40
CA LYS A 56 31.19 -9.24 -24.09
C LYS A 56 30.80 -10.71 -24.13
N LYS A 57 29.76 -11.07 -24.88
CA LYS A 57 29.37 -12.47 -25.06
C LYS A 57 30.49 -13.29 -25.69
N ALA A 58 31.13 -12.76 -26.74
CA ALA A 58 32.26 -13.45 -27.39
C ALA A 58 33.48 -13.59 -26.46
N GLU A 59 33.79 -12.56 -25.65
CA GLU A 59 34.85 -12.63 -24.63
C GLU A 59 34.58 -13.76 -23.62
N TYR A 60 33.37 -13.82 -23.05
CA TYR A 60 33.02 -14.82 -22.05
C TYR A 60 32.91 -16.24 -22.63
N GLU A 61 32.50 -16.39 -23.89
CA GLU A 61 32.48 -17.68 -24.59
C GLU A 61 33.91 -18.21 -24.82
N ALA A 62 34.86 -17.34 -25.16
CA ALA A 62 36.28 -17.70 -25.26
C ALA A 62 36.88 -18.11 -23.90
N ILE A 63 36.51 -17.41 -22.83
CA ILE A 63 36.95 -17.73 -21.46
C ILE A 63 36.35 -19.07 -21.00
N ALA A 64 35.05 -19.29 -21.22
CA ALA A 64 34.38 -20.55 -20.90
C ALA A 64 34.97 -21.73 -21.68
N SER A 65 35.41 -21.49 -22.92
CA SER A 65 36.14 -22.49 -23.72
C SER A 65 37.53 -22.82 -23.15
N SER A 66 38.14 -21.90 -22.39
CA SER A 66 39.51 -22.07 -21.86
C SER A 66 39.53 -22.55 -20.40
N ASP A 67 38.50 -22.24 -19.61
CA ASP A 67 38.37 -22.63 -18.21
C ASP A 67 37.01 -23.28 -17.96
N SER A 68 36.99 -24.62 -17.99
CA SER A 68 35.78 -25.44 -17.79
C SER A 68 35.14 -25.31 -16.38
N SER A 69 35.79 -24.61 -15.44
CA SER A 69 35.24 -24.32 -14.12
C SER A 69 34.32 -23.09 -14.07
N PHE A 70 34.27 -22.32 -15.16
CA PHE A 70 33.49 -21.09 -15.23
C PHE A 70 31.99 -21.42 -15.31
N ASN A 71 31.24 -20.96 -14.32
CA ASN A 71 29.83 -21.32 -14.16
C ASN A 71 28.97 -20.60 -15.24
N LEU A 72 28.47 -21.35 -16.22
CA LEU A 72 27.77 -20.82 -17.40
C LEU A 72 26.36 -20.27 -17.07
N GLU A 73 25.78 -20.69 -15.95
CA GLU A 73 24.36 -20.46 -15.60
C GLU A 73 24.02 -18.98 -15.28
N ASN A 74 25.02 -18.11 -15.14
CA ASN A 74 24.82 -16.69 -14.77
C ASN A 74 25.62 -15.70 -15.64
N ILE A 75 26.19 -16.15 -16.76
CA ILE A 75 27.03 -15.32 -17.63
C ILE A 75 26.21 -14.17 -18.23
N ASP A 76 24.97 -14.44 -18.66
CA ASP A 76 24.10 -13.42 -19.25
C ASP A 76 23.82 -12.28 -18.26
N ASN A 77 23.49 -12.57 -17.00
CA ASN A 77 23.24 -11.53 -16.00
C ASN A 77 24.49 -10.72 -15.67
N ARG A 78 25.67 -11.35 -15.69
CA ARG A 78 26.96 -10.66 -15.51
C ARG A 78 27.24 -9.72 -16.66
N ILE A 79 27.10 -10.18 -17.90
CA ILE A 79 27.29 -9.37 -19.11
C ILE A 79 26.32 -8.18 -19.10
N ILE A 80 25.04 -8.41 -18.82
CA ILE A 80 24.03 -7.34 -18.80
C ILE A 80 24.34 -6.34 -17.66
N THR A 81 24.87 -6.80 -16.53
CA THR A 81 25.30 -5.92 -15.43
C THR A 81 26.52 -5.07 -15.80
N GLU A 82 27.47 -5.61 -16.57
CA GLU A 82 28.62 -4.86 -17.07
C GLU A 82 28.21 -3.78 -18.10
N VAL A 83 27.28 -4.09 -19.02
CA VAL A 83 26.85 -3.15 -20.08
C VAL A 83 25.85 -2.11 -19.56
N PHE A 84 24.91 -2.51 -18.71
CA PHE A 84 23.78 -1.66 -18.29
C PHE A 84 23.78 -1.29 -16.80
N GLY A 85 24.80 -1.71 -16.04
CA GLY A 85 24.95 -1.49 -14.59
C GLY A 85 24.16 -2.48 -13.73
N PRO A 86 24.25 -2.41 -12.40
CA PRO A 86 23.43 -3.22 -11.49
C PRO A 86 21.93 -2.94 -11.63
N GLU A 87 21.11 -3.97 -11.47
CA GLU A 87 19.65 -3.83 -11.40
C GLU A 87 19.27 -2.88 -10.26
N ARG A 88 18.45 -1.87 -10.54
CA ARG A 88 18.00 -0.89 -9.53
C ARG A 88 16.56 -1.23 -9.09
N TYR A 89 16.33 -1.20 -7.78
CA TYR A 89 15.05 -1.54 -7.16
C TYR A 89 13.87 -0.79 -7.80
N GLY A 90 12.79 -1.50 -8.11
CA GLY A 90 11.56 -0.94 -8.69
C GLY A 90 11.61 -0.65 -10.20
N ARG A 91 12.66 -1.08 -10.91
CA ARG A 91 12.80 -0.85 -12.36
C ARG A 91 13.14 -2.15 -13.07
N VAL A 92 12.11 -2.92 -13.43
CA VAL A 92 12.32 -4.16 -14.19
C VAL A 92 12.89 -3.83 -15.57
N ARG A 93 13.92 -4.56 -15.99
CA ARG A 93 14.49 -4.50 -17.34
C ARG A 93 13.54 -5.10 -18.39
N PHE A 94 12.33 -4.56 -18.51
CA PHE A 94 11.45 -4.88 -19.62
C PHE A 94 11.78 -3.95 -20.79
N GLN A 95 12.64 -4.41 -21.70
CA GLN A 95 12.64 -3.94 -23.08
C GLN A 95 12.29 -5.12 -23.98
N GLY A 96 11.14 -5.04 -24.65
CA GLY A 96 10.76 -5.93 -25.73
C GLY A 96 11.74 -5.83 -26.91
N SER A 97 11.80 -6.92 -27.70
CA SER A 97 12.61 -7.13 -28.90
C SER A 97 14.09 -7.52 -28.72
N SER A 98 14.41 -8.42 -27.78
CA SER A 98 15.28 -9.62 -27.92
C SER A 98 15.80 -10.13 -26.57
N VAL A 99 15.84 -11.47 -26.43
CA VAL A 99 16.26 -12.34 -25.32
C VAL A 99 16.03 -11.79 -23.90
N THR A 100 14.86 -12.08 -23.35
CA THR A 100 14.65 -12.18 -21.90
C THR A 100 15.55 -13.29 -21.33
N PRO A 101 16.43 -13.01 -20.34
CA PRO A 101 16.98 -14.07 -19.49
C PRO A 101 15.80 -14.79 -18.84
N THR A 102 15.57 -16.04 -19.25
CA THR A 102 14.43 -16.87 -18.83
C THR A 102 14.70 -17.56 -17.48
N GLN A 103 15.28 -16.82 -16.54
CA GLN A 103 15.33 -17.25 -15.15
C GLN A 103 14.79 -16.15 -14.25
N TYR A 104 13.52 -15.81 -14.48
CA TYR A 104 12.67 -15.25 -13.45
C TYR A 104 12.38 -16.27 -12.32
N PHE A 105 12.92 -17.49 -12.42
CA PHE A 105 12.89 -18.53 -11.40
C PHE A 105 14.30 -19.18 -11.28
N GLY A 106 15.17 -18.62 -10.43
CA GLY A 106 16.53 -19.17 -10.23
C GLY A 106 17.44 -18.37 -9.28
N SER A 107 17.62 -18.92 -8.07
CA SER A 107 18.64 -18.73 -7.01
C SER A 107 19.30 -17.39 -6.64
N SER A 108 19.30 -16.31 -7.44
CA SER A 108 19.93 -15.02 -7.02
C SER A 108 18.94 -13.96 -6.51
N SER A 109 17.63 -14.22 -6.62
CA SER A 109 16.59 -13.33 -6.09
C SER A 109 16.45 -13.34 -4.56
N GLN A 110 17.27 -14.11 -3.83
CA GLN A 110 17.10 -14.31 -2.38
C GLN A 110 17.63 -13.19 -1.49
N GLN A 111 18.28 -12.14 -2.02
CA GLN A 111 18.76 -11.07 -1.14
C GLN A 111 17.73 -9.98 -0.81
N TYR A 112 16.51 -10.04 -1.35
CA TYR A 112 15.39 -9.31 -0.77
C TYR A 112 14.04 -9.95 -1.13
N MET A 113 13.78 -11.12 -0.57
CA MET A 113 12.41 -11.46 -0.18
C MET A 113 12.30 -11.04 1.28
N PRO A 114 11.34 -10.20 1.70
CA PRO A 114 10.94 -10.24 3.10
C PRO A 114 10.57 -11.70 3.34
N SER A 115 11.30 -12.41 4.19
CA SER A 115 11.02 -13.82 4.45
C SER A 115 9.51 -13.96 4.69
N ASP A 116 8.86 -14.99 4.14
CA ASP A 116 7.42 -15.20 4.36
C ASP A 116 7.05 -15.15 5.86
N SER A 117 8.01 -15.48 6.73
CA SER A 117 7.94 -15.31 8.17
C SER A 117 7.78 -13.86 8.64
N GLN A 118 8.40 -12.88 7.99
CA GLN A 118 8.25 -11.46 8.30
C GLN A 118 6.86 -10.96 7.87
N ALA A 119 6.41 -11.30 6.67
CA ALA A 119 5.06 -10.94 6.21
C ALA A 119 3.98 -11.60 7.08
N GLN A 120 4.16 -12.88 7.44
CA GLN A 120 3.26 -13.59 8.37
C GLN A 120 3.32 -13.02 9.79
N ALA A 121 4.49 -12.61 10.29
CA ALA A 121 4.61 -11.98 11.60
C ALA A 121 3.94 -10.60 11.66
N GLU A 122 4.00 -9.82 10.58
CA GLU A 122 3.30 -8.53 10.48
C GLU A 122 1.79 -8.73 10.41
N VAL A 123 1.29 -9.72 9.66
CA VAL A 123 -0.13 -10.08 9.63
C VAL A 123 -0.61 -10.56 11.00
N GLN A 124 0.14 -11.45 11.66
CA GLN A 124 -0.20 -11.91 13.01
C GLN A 124 -0.21 -10.77 14.04
N ARG A 125 0.71 -9.81 13.91
CA ARG A 125 0.75 -8.63 14.78
C ARG A 125 -0.44 -7.71 14.51
N ALA A 126 -0.85 -7.53 13.25
CA ALA A 126 -2.03 -6.76 12.88
C ALA A 126 -3.32 -7.42 13.40
N ASP A 127 -3.45 -8.74 13.25
CA ASP A 127 -4.58 -9.50 13.76
C ASP A 127 -4.65 -9.48 15.30
N ALA A 128 -3.51 -9.56 15.98
CA ALA A 128 -3.43 -9.43 17.43
C ALA A 128 -3.85 -8.04 17.90
N ALA A 129 -3.36 -6.98 17.24
CA ALA A 129 -3.74 -5.60 17.54
C ALA A 129 -5.24 -5.35 17.29
N ALA A 130 -5.82 -5.91 16.22
CA ALA A 130 -7.24 -5.82 15.95
C ALA A 130 -8.09 -6.53 17.02
N ARG A 131 -7.64 -7.72 17.48
CA ARG A 131 -8.30 -8.43 18.60
C ARG A 131 -8.19 -7.69 19.92
N GLU A 132 -7.03 -7.09 20.22
CA GLU A 132 -6.84 -6.28 21.42
C GLU A 132 -7.72 -5.03 21.39
N ALA A 133 -7.78 -4.32 20.26
CA ALA A 133 -8.66 -3.17 20.09
C ALA A 133 -10.15 -3.54 20.23
N ALA A 134 -10.56 -4.70 19.69
CA ALA A 134 -11.92 -5.21 19.84
C ALA A 134 -12.23 -5.60 21.30
N ALA A 135 -11.28 -6.22 22.01
CA ALA A 135 -11.43 -6.57 23.41
C ALA A 135 -11.47 -5.32 24.31
N ALA A 136 -10.67 -4.30 24.01
CA ALA A 136 -10.72 -3.01 24.69
C ALA A 136 -12.07 -2.33 24.48
N ALA A 137 -12.57 -2.28 23.24
CA ALA A 137 -13.90 -1.74 22.94
C ALA A 137 -15.02 -2.51 23.65
N ALA A 138 -14.93 -3.84 23.75
CA ALA A 138 -15.89 -4.65 24.49
C ALA A 138 -15.86 -4.33 26.00
N ARG A 139 -14.67 -4.16 26.59
CA ARG A 139 -14.52 -3.76 28.00
C ARG A 139 -15.07 -2.37 28.27
N GLU A 140 -14.85 -1.41 27.37
CA GLU A 140 -15.44 -0.07 27.46
C GLU A 140 -16.97 -0.13 27.45
N VAL A 141 -17.56 -0.93 26.56
CA VAL A 141 -19.03 -1.13 26.51
C VAL A 141 -19.55 -1.77 27.80
N GLU A 142 -18.85 -2.75 28.36
CA GLU A 142 -19.22 -3.41 29.61
C GLU A 142 -19.13 -2.45 30.82
N VAL A 143 -18.09 -1.63 30.89
CA VAL A 143 -17.92 -0.59 31.91
C VAL A 143 -19.05 0.46 31.81
N VAL A 144 -19.39 0.89 30.59
CA VAL A 144 -20.50 1.83 30.36
C VAL A 144 -21.85 1.20 30.75
N ALA A 145 -22.06 -0.07 30.46
CA ALA A 145 -23.29 -0.79 30.84
C ALA A 145 -23.42 -0.91 32.37
N MET A 146 -22.35 -1.29 33.08
CA MET A 146 -22.34 -1.37 34.55
C MET A 146 -22.58 0.01 35.20
N ALA A 147 -21.99 1.07 34.64
CA ALA A 147 -22.23 2.44 35.10
C ALA A 147 -23.70 2.86 34.90
N ALA A 148 -24.32 2.48 33.77
CA ALA A 148 -25.72 2.75 33.49
C ALA A 148 -26.67 1.96 34.41
N GLU A 149 -26.31 0.75 34.85
CA GLU A 149 -27.09 0.04 35.86
C GLU A 149 -27.01 0.68 37.25
N GLN A 150 -25.83 1.17 37.63
CA GLN A 150 -25.67 1.89 38.90
C GLN A 150 -26.48 3.19 38.93
N SER A 151 -26.50 3.96 37.85
CA SER A 151 -27.31 5.18 37.80
C SER A 151 -28.80 4.86 37.93
N ARG A 152 -29.31 3.81 37.27
CA ARG A 152 -30.70 3.37 37.42
C ARG A 152 -31.07 3.02 38.86
N LYS A 153 -30.21 2.29 39.57
CA LYS A 153 -30.41 1.95 40.99
C LYS A 153 -30.47 3.21 41.87
N TYR A 154 -29.63 4.20 41.57
CA TYR A 154 -29.61 5.46 42.28
C TYR A 154 -30.87 6.29 42.01
N ASP A 155 -31.32 6.37 40.76
CA ASP A 155 -32.55 7.06 40.35
C ASP A 155 -33.79 6.45 41.03
N GLU A 156 -33.86 5.12 41.13
CA GLU A 156 -34.95 4.41 41.80
C GLU A 156 -34.99 4.72 43.31
N LEU A 157 -33.82 4.76 43.97
CA LEU A 157 -33.72 5.14 45.38
C LEU A 157 -34.18 6.59 45.60
N GLN A 158 -33.81 7.51 44.72
CA GLN A 158 -34.28 8.90 44.78
C GLN A 158 -35.81 8.99 44.66
N LEU A 159 -36.41 8.19 43.78
CA LEU A 159 -37.86 8.13 43.58
C LEU A 159 -38.58 7.62 44.84
N GLN A 160 -38.04 6.58 45.49
CA GLN A 160 -38.58 6.08 46.76
C GLN A 160 -38.50 7.13 47.86
N LEU A 161 -37.37 7.85 47.97
CA LEU A 161 -37.20 8.90 48.97
C LEU A 161 -38.20 10.05 48.75
N GLN A 162 -38.41 10.47 47.50
CA GLN A 162 -39.44 11.47 47.17
C GLN A 162 -40.84 11.00 47.56
N HIS A 163 -41.17 9.73 47.30
CA HIS A 163 -42.47 9.18 47.69
C HIS A 163 -42.67 9.21 49.21
N MET A 164 -41.67 8.78 50.00
CA MET A 164 -41.72 8.86 51.46
C MET A 164 -41.86 10.31 51.95
N MET A 165 -41.11 11.26 51.38
CA MET A 165 -41.23 12.68 51.74
C MET A 165 -42.64 13.21 51.49
N LYS A 166 -43.28 12.80 50.39
CA LYS A 166 -44.65 13.18 50.06
C LYS A 166 -45.67 12.59 51.04
N MET A 167 -45.52 11.31 51.38
CA MET A 167 -46.37 10.64 52.38
C MET A 167 -46.22 11.29 53.77
N PHE A 168 -44.99 11.61 54.19
CA PHE A 168 -44.72 12.28 55.46
C PHE A 168 -45.32 13.69 55.54
N GLN A 169 -45.22 14.47 54.46
CA GLN A 169 -45.87 15.77 54.36
C GLN A 169 -47.41 15.67 54.41
N GLN A 170 -47.99 14.60 53.87
CA GLN A 170 -49.43 14.35 53.94
C GLN A 170 -49.87 13.97 55.36
N SER A 171 -49.11 13.13 56.08
CA SER A 171 -49.42 12.79 57.47
C SER A 171 -49.32 13.99 58.42
N GLN A 172 -48.47 14.98 58.09
CA GLN A 172 -48.36 16.25 58.81
C GLN A 172 -49.51 17.24 58.52
N LYS A 173 -50.30 17.01 57.46
CA LYS A 173 -51.41 17.87 57.02
C LYS A 173 -52.79 17.39 57.46
N LEU A 174 -52.88 16.29 58.21
CA LEU A 174 -54.14 15.83 58.78
C LEU A 174 -54.54 16.75 59.95
N PRO A 175 -55.74 17.38 59.93
CA PRO A 175 -56.22 18.15 61.07
C PRO A 175 -56.51 17.21 62.25
N SER A 176 -56.12 17.65 63.46
CA SER A 176 -56.46 17.02 64.74
C SER A 176 -57.96 16.92 64.98
#